data_AF-A0A2D6FJW6-F1
#
_entry.id   AF-A0A2D6FJW6-F1
#
_cell.length_a   1.000
_cell.length_b   1.000
_cell.length_c   1.000
_cell.angle_alpha   90.00
_cell.angle_beta   90.00
_cell.angle_gamma   90.00
#
_symmetry.space_group_name_H-M   'P 1'
#
loop_
_entity.id
_entity.type
_entity.pdbx_description
1 polymer ?
#
loop_
_entity_poly.entity_id
_entity_poly.type
_entity_poly.pdbx_seq_one_letter_code
_entity_poly.pdbx_strand_id
1 'polypeptide(L)'
;MRRQLKAYKRKHGIHHPLLALDFENNPQTGAFICAGVYGDIRHRTSHRENGQVKVDWTTKRINEYYTDLDELHEFLLSLKRNACILIFYNLSYDRWFLDAITNQEQTLEVGQRVIMLKLKNGLKCMDLFNHPCDGTLENWIEYLDMTAKYGITKAALNDYFDRVMNDAKATYQLGTFLEDFYYYECGIPFQLTVGAAAMKLFTMKYFNDYWERTDDFLSLFERQSYVGGRAELFKRGEITTWSYDVNSMYLSIMRDCIFPDMLTAKYVEKCPKLWRRYLDNYLGIWNVTVRCPESLYIPLLPLKLDGKLKFPTGEFSGTWTSVELLEAENIGYEILEVKSFIYYAKAKAYFTEYANFVWKKRIEYRKKNNKPMDKMIKRLGNALYGKFAQRNGHDYFGRLADFTGTLPDVVKFFDYRGEVWLQVVGEATPSSFEFPAISSFITAYGRLTLHAAMTANADSLIYVDTDSLKLSQPAVGISVGADLGEWSLDLENEAIIYHRPKLYGTKRKGVPKRAVAVCEISRKQEYQNKEIESWNYDKPLRYKEAIKRALTPNVWVNTSKHLLYQDDKRLWLKNQSRPISYYENEDILSSG
;
A
#
# COMPACT_ATOMS: atom_id res chain seq x y z
N MET A 1 -5.06 24.10 1.40
CA MET A 1 -4.23 23.66 2.54
C MET A 1 -2.75 23.91 2.22
N ARG A 2 -1.94 24.47 3.12
CA ARG A 2 -0.50 24.66 2.87
C ARG A 2 0.22 23.31 2.88
N ARG A 3 0.80 22.89 1.76
CA ARG A 3 1.67 21.72 1.68
C ARG A 3 3.11 22.12 1.99
N GLN A 4 3.78 21.34 2.81
CA GLN A 4 5.14 21.59 3.26
C GLN A 4 5.86 20.28 3.53
N LEU A 5 7.08 20.15 3.01
CA LEU A 5 8.05 19.17 3.44
C LEU A 5 9.29 19.90 3.92
N LYS A 6 9.76 19.59 5.13
CA LYS A 6 10.95 20.21 5.70
C LYS A 6 11.67 19.24 6.60
N ALA A 7 12.97 19.48 6.78
CA ALA A 7 13.76 18.80 7.80
C ALA A 7 13.05 18.92 9.17
N TYR A 8 12.72 17.79 9.79
CA TYR A 8 12.05 17.76 11.07
C TYR A 8 13.08 17.65 12.20
N LYS A 9 13.37 18.78 12.86
CA LYS A 9 14.31 18.84 13.99
C LYS A 9 13.57 18.53 15.29
N ARG A 10 13.66 17.29 15.78
CA ARG A 10 13.28 16.92 17.16
C ARG A 10 14.39 16.06 17.75
N LYS A 11 14.74 16.33 19.01
CA LYS A 11 15.89 15.67 19.67
C LYS A 11 15.65 14.16 19.81
N HIS A 12 14.51 13.70 20.34
CA HIS A 12 14.22 12.26 20.52
C HIS A 12 12.70 11.95 20.50
N GLY A 13 12.36 10.67 20.24
CA GLY A 13 11.02 10.10 20.47
C GLY A 13 10.69 9.97 21.97
N ILE A 14 9.45 9.60 22.28
CA ILE A 14 9.00 9.30 23.66
C ILE A 14 8.46 7.87 23.62
N HIS A 15 8.93 7.02 24.54
CA HIS A 15 8.32 5.71 24.74
C HIS A 15 6.93 5.87 25.34
N HIS A 16 5.95 5.23 24.72
CA HIS A 16 4.59 5.21 25.23
C HIS A 16 4.35 3.89 25.98
N PRO A 17 3.77 3.91 27.20
CA PRO A 17 3.30 2.67 27.82
C PRO A 17 2.31 1.99 26.89
N LEU A 18 2.57 0.72 26.57
CA LEU A 18 1.78 -0.08 25.64
C LEU A 18 0.96 -1.09 26.44
N LEU A 19 -0.33 -1.19 26.13
CA LEU A 19 -1.22 -2.20 26.70
C LEU A 19 -1.80 -3.03 25.57
N ALA A 20 -1.40 -4.30 25.48
CA ALA A 20 -1.86 -5.20 24.45
C ALA A 20 -3.18 -5.87 24.83
N LEU A 21 -4.04 -6.01 23.83
CA LEU A 21 -5.31 -6.71 23.94
C LEU A 21 -5.44 -7.72 22.81
N ASP A 22 -6.01 -8.87 23.15
CA ASP A 22 -6.42 -9.91 22.21
C ASP A 22 -7.78 -10.50 22.63
N PHE A 23 -8.50 -11.10 21.68
CA PHE A 23 -9.87 -11.58 21.88
C PHE A 23 -10.07 -12.97 21.29
N GLU A 24 -10.80 -13.80 22.02
CA GLU A 24 -11.35 -15.05 21.51
C GLU A 24 -12.85 -14.94 21.30
N ASN A 25 -13.33 -15.54 20.21
CA ASN A 25 -14.74 -15.53 19.86
C ASN A 25 -15.17 -16.84 19.20
N ASN A 26 -16.47 -17.12 19.31
CA ASN A 26 -17.08 -18.25 18.62
C ASN A 26 -17.11 -17.96 17.10
N PRO A 27 -16.51 -18.81 16.25
CA PRO A 27 -16.42 -18.55 14.81
C PRO A 27 -17.75 -18.75 14.07
N GLN A 28 -18.72 -19.48 14.65
CA GLN A 28 -20.05 -19.69 14.06
C GLN A 28 -21.02 -18.56 14.39
N THR A 29 -20.94 -17.98 15.59
CA THR A 29 -21.88 -16.95 16.06
C THR A 29 -21.28 -15.55 16.12
N GLY A 30 -19.95 -15.42 16.14
CA GLY A 30 -19.24 -14.16 16.37
C GLY A 30 -19.31 -13.67 17.82
N ALA A 31 -19.85 -14.49 18.74
CA ALA A 31 -19.98 -14.14 20.16
C ALA A 31 -18.61 -14.09 20.85
N PHE A 32 -18.43 -13.09 21.70
CA PHE A 32 -17.28 -12.97 22.59
C PHE A 32 -17.17 -14.19 23.52
N ILE A 33 -15.95 -14.67 23.74
CA ILE A 33 -15.65 -15.75 24.69
C ILE A 33 -14.81 -15.18 25.84
N CYS A 34 -13.67 -14.56 25.52
CA CYS A 34 -12.80 -13.93 26.51
C CYS A 34 -11.82 -12.95 25.87
N ALA A 35 -11.20 -12.10 26.70
CA ALA A 35 -10.13 -11.18 26.32
C ALA A 35 -8.92 -11.34 27.25
N GLY A 36 -7.74 -11.19 26.67
CA GLY A 36 -6.49 -11.09 27.39
C GLY A 36 -5.95 -9.67 27.34
N VAL A 37 -5.48 -9.15 28.47
CA VAL A 37 -4.93 -7.80 28.59
C VAL A 37 -3.55 -7.88 29.23
N TYR A 38 -2.52 -7.43 28.52
CA TYR A 38 -1.14 -7.49 29.02
C TYR A 38 -0.32 -6.27 28.63
N GLY A 39 0.36 -5.64 29.58
CA GLY A 39 1.28 -4.54 29.31
C GLY A 39 1.28 -3.47 30.38
N ASP A 40 1.63 -2.25 30.02
CA ASP A 40 1.99 -1.20 30.97
C ASP A 40 1.02 -0.02 30.92
N ILE A 41 0.62 0.44 32.12
CA ILE A 41 -0.22 1.63 32.30
C ILE A 41 0.53 2.68 33.10
N ARG A 42 0.53 3.92 32.61
CA ARG A 42 1.06 5.08 33.31
C ARG A 42 0.08 5.63 34.32
N HIS A 43 0.52 5.76 35.56
CA HIS A 43 -0.19 6.45 36.63
C HIS A 43 0.49 7.78 36.94
N ARG A 44 -0.33 8.80 37.16
CA ARG A 44 0.12 10.09 37.68
C ARG A 44 -0.08 10.09 39.18
N THR A 45 0.99 10.12 39.94
CA THR A 45 0.96 10.35 41.39
C THR A 45 1.41 11.78 41.67
N SER A 46 0.86 12.39 42.71
CA SER A 46 1.29 13.71 43.14
C SER A 46 1.56 13.69 44.63
N HIS A 47 2.71 14.23 45.02
CA HIS A 47 3.10 14.37 46.41
C HIS A 47 3.54 15.82 46.67
N ARG A 48 3.53 16.24 47.94
CA ARG A 48 4.04 17.56 48.33
C ARG A 48 5.48 17.41 48.79
N GLU A 49 6.39 18.12 48.15
CA GLU A 49 7.79 18.24 48.57
C GLU A 49 8.10 19.72 48.76
N ASN A 50 8.51 20.12 49.96
CA ASN A 50 8.77 21.52 50.34
C ASN A 50 7.60 22.48 50.01
N GLY A 51 6.35 22.04 50.20
CA GLY A 51 5.16 22.85 49.94
C GLY A 51 4.75 22.95 48.46
N GLN A 52 5.54 22.42 47.53
CA GLN A 52 5.20 22.37 46.10
C GLN A 52 4.62 21.01 45.72
N VAL A 53 3.58 20.99 44.89
CA VAL A 53 3.03 19.75 44.33
C VAL A 53 3.97 19.24 43.25
N LYS A 54 4.69 18.17 43.53
CA LYS A 54 5.43 17.41 42.52
C LYS A 54 4.56 16.32 41.95
N VAL A 55 4.83 15.99 40.69
CA VAL A 55 4.10 14.99 39.93
C VAL A 55 5.09 13.93 39.48
N ASP A 56 4.90 12.72 39.98
CA ASP A 56 5.63 11.56 39.50
C ASP A 56 4.76 10.77 38.56
N TRP A 57 5.44 10.04 37.69
CA TRP A 57 4.80 9.11 36.80
C TRP A 57 5.36 7.73 37.05
N THR A 58 4.50 6.83 37.51
CA THR A 58 4.82 5.43 37.71
C THR A 58 4.17 4.59 36.62
N THR A 59 4.75 3.43 36.33
CA THR A 59 4.21 2.47 35.37
C THR A 59 3.83 1.20 36.13
N LYS A 60 2.61 0.68 35.91
CA LYS A 60 2.14 -0.59 36.47
C LYS A 60 1.94 -1.59 35.34
N ARG A 61 2.52 -2.78 35.48
CA ARG A 61 2.27 -3.94 34.61
C ARG A 61 0.89 -4.53 34.94
N ILE A 62 0.12 -4.76 33.89
CA ILE A 62 -1.20 -5.37 33.87
C ILE A 62 -1.08 -6.74 33.19
N ASN A 63 -1.79 -7.72 33.73
CA ASN A 63 -1.89 -9.09 33.21
C ASN A 63 -3.25 -9.64 33.66
N GLU A 64 -4.30 -9.25 32.95
CA GLU A 64 -5.70 -9.48 33.34
C GLU A 64 -6.41 -10.30 32.26
N TYR A 65 -7.40 -11.09 32.68
CA TYR A 65 -8.22 -11.95 31.83
C TYR A 65 -9.69 -11.67 32.10
N TYR A 66 -10.48 -11.48 31.04
CA TYR A 66 -11.89 -11.12 31.15
C TYR A 66 -12.74 -12.14 30.38
N THR A 67 -13.76 -12.71 31.03
CA THR A 67 -14.80 -13.54 30.40
C THR A 67 -16.10 -12.78 30.17
N ASP A 68 -16.20 -11.57 30.73
CA ASP A 68 -17.32 -10.65 30.55
C ASP A 68 -16.85 -9.41 29.78
N LEU A 69 -17.60 -9.03 28.75
CA LEU A 69 -17.21 -7.94 27.86
C LEU A 69 -17.48 -6.57 28.50
N ASP A 70 -18.51 -6.45 29.33
CA ASP A 70 -18.87 -5.22 30.00
C ASP A 70 -17.83 -4.89 31.10
N GLU A 71 -17.36 -5.88 31.85
CA GLU A 71 -16.25 -5.73 32.81
C GLU A 71 -14.97 -5.21 32.12
N LEU A 72 -14.64 -5.75 30.95
CA LEU A 72 -13.51 -5.25 30.15
C LEU A 72 -13.75 -3.80 29.71
N HIS A 73 -14.96 -3.46 29.27
CA HIS A 73 -15.31 -2.11 28.84
C HIS A 73 -15.20 -1.11 29.99
N GLU A 74 -15.69 -1.45 31.17
CA GLU A 74 -15.55 -0.65 32.39
C GLU A 74 -14.08 -0.42 32.74
N PHE A 75 -13.26 -1.47 32.71
CA PHE A 75 -11.82 -1.35 32.92
C PHE A 75 -11.19 -0.38 31.92
N LEU A 76 -11.43 -0.55 30.62
CA LEU A 76 -10.85 0.30 29.57
C LEU A 76 -11.33 1.75 29.67
N LEU A 77 -12.60 1.96 30.02
CA LEU A 77 -13.19 3.29 30.18
C LEU A 77 -12.70 4.00 31.45
N SER A 78 -12.32 3.26 32.50
CA SER A 78 -11.73 3.81 33.72
C SER A 78 -10.33 4.44 33.50
N LEU A 79 -9.63 4.02 32.44
CA LEU A 79 -8.29 4.50 32.13
C LEU A 79 -8.30 5.96 31.66
N LYS A 80 -7.26 6.72 32.02
CA LYS A 80 -7.08 8.09 31.52
C LYS A 80 -6.61 8.06 30.07
N ARG A 81 -7.07 9.02 29.26
CA ARG A 81 -6.71 9.19 27.83
C ARG A 81 -5.24 8.95 27.44
N ASN A 82 -4.29 9.34 28.29
CA ASN A 82 -2.84 9.23 28.02
C ASN A 82 -2.14 8.19 28.92
N ALA A 83 -2.89 7.29 29.55
CA ALA A 83 -2.35 6.27 30.44
C ALA A 83 -1.53 5.23 29.66
N CYS A 84 -1.96 4.88 28.44
CA CYS A 84 -1.26 3.96 27.55
C CYS A 84 -1.70 4.16 26.10
N ILE A 85 -1.07 3.45 25.18
CA ILE A 85 -1.60 3.15 23.84
C ILE A 85 -2.04 1.69 23.85
N LEU A 86 -3.32 1.45 23.51
CA LEU A 86 -3.82 0.09 23.30
C LEU A 86 -3.26 -0.43 21.98
N ILE A 87 -2.64 -1.61 21.98
CA ILE A 87 -2.05 -2.22 20.79
C ILE A 87 -2.70 -3.57 20.52
N PHE A 88 -2.90 -3.85 19.24
CA PHE A 88 -3.54 -5.06 18.74
C PHE A 88 -2.68 -5.62 17.63
N TYR A 89 -2.59 -6.94 17.52
CA TYR A 89 -1.98 -7.52 16.33
C TYR A 89 -2.84 -7.26 15.09
N ASN A 90 -4.17 -7.32 15.20
CA ASN A 90 -5.10 -7.07 14.09
C ASN A 90 -6.40 -6.38 14.55
N LEU A 91 -6.29 -5.10 14.89
CA LEU A 91 -7.42 -4.26 15.34
C LEU A 91 -8.61 -4.28 14.39
N SER A 92 -8.40 -4.50 13.09
CA SER A 92 -9.48 -4.58 12.12
C SER A 92 -10.47 -5.73 12.40
N TYR A 93 -10.00 -6.81 13.01
CA TYR A 93 -10.82 -7.94 13.48
C TYR A 93 -11.38 -7.66 14.88
N ASP A 94 -10.51 -7.19 15.78
CA ASP A 94 -10.81 -7.01 17.21
C ASP A 94 -11.73 -5.83 17.50
N ARG A 95 -11.82 -4.84 16.58
CA ARG A 95 -12.67 -3.64 16.72
C ARG A 95 -14.13 -3.97 17.03
N TRP A 96 -14.61 -5.15 16.61
CA TRP A 96 -15.99 -5.56 16.85
C TRP A 96 -16.31 -5.61 18.35
N PHE A 97 -15.38 -6.08 19.17
CA PHE A 97 -15.56 -6.18 20.62
C PHE A 97 -15.41 -4.84 21.33
N LEU A 98 -14.92 -3.80 20.65
CA LEU A 98 -14.77 -2.44 21.17
C LEU A 98 -15.85 -1.49 20.67
N ASP A 99 -16.75 -1.96 19.81
CA ASP A 99 -17.65 -1.11 19.02
C ASP A 99 -18.59 -0.25 19.87
N ALA A 100 -19.06 -0.76 21.01
CA ALA A 100 -19.94 -0.05 21.94
C ALA A 100 -19.25 1.13 22.66
N ILE A 101 -17.93 1.02 22.86
CA ILE A 101 -17.11 2.01 23.57
C ILE A 101 -16.20 2.81 22.65
N THR A 102 -16.28 2.59 21.33
CA THR A 102 -15.50 3.32 20.33
C THR A 102 -16.14 4.67 20.03
N ASN A 103 -15.32 5.71 19.91
CA ASN A 103 -15.71 6.95 19.27
C ASN A 103 -15.52 6.78 17.75
N GLN A 104 -16.62 6.51 17.04
CA GLN A 104 -16.58 6.13 15.64
C GLN A 104 -16.05 7.25 14.73
N GLU A 105 -16.29 8.52 15.07
CA GLU A 105 -15.77 9.67 14.31
C GLU A 105 -14.25 9.78 14.36
N GLN A 106 -13.62 9.25 15.41
CA GLN A 106 -12.17 9.30 15.59
C GLN A 106 -11.50 7.99 15.12
N THR A 107 -12.17 7.23 14.26
CA THR A 107 -11.63 6.05 13.59
C THR A 107 -10.90 6.45 12.31
N LEU A 108 -9.61 6.11 12.23
CA LEU A 108 -8.80 6.23 11.03
C LEU A 108 -8.70 4.88 10.35
N GLU A 109 -9.23 4.76 9.14
CA GLU A 109 -9.30 3.51 8.39
C GLU A 109 -9.04 3.72 6.89
N VAL A 110 -8.59 2.66 6.22
CA VAL A 110 -8.40 2.61 4.77
C VAL A 110 -9.15 1.40 4.23
N GLY A 111 -10.27 1.65 3.55
CA GLY A 111 -11.17 0.60 3.08
C GLY A 111 -11.78 -0.19 4.24
N GLN A 112 -11.30 -1.41 4.45
CA GLN A 112 -11.75 -2.33 5.52
C GLN A 112 -10.73 -2.45 6.67
N ARG A 113 -9.56 -1.83 6.55
CA ARG A 113 -8.49 -1.91 7.54
C ARG A 113 -8.53 -0.70 8.46
N VAL A 114 -8.50 -0.94 9.76
CA VAL A 114 -8.33 0.11 10.76
C VAL A 114 -6.85 0.38 10.96
N ILE A 115 -6.47 1.65 10.93
CA ILE A 115 -5.13 2.09 11.30
C ILE A 115 -5.10 2.41 12.79
N MET A 116 -6.11 3.15 13.24
CA MET A 116 -6.23 3.63 14.60
C MET A 116 -7.71 3.91 14.90
N LEU A 117 -8.16 3.64 16.12
CA LEU A 117 -9.42 4.18 16.62
C LEU A 117 -9.21 4.75 18.02
N LYS A 118 -10.19 5.48 18.53
CA LYS A 118 -10.21 5.91 19.92
C LYS A 118 -11.45 5.42 20.62
N LEU A 119 -11.29 5.11 21.90
CA LEU A 119 -12.41 4.86 22.79
C LEU A 119 -13.07 6.18 23.19
N LYS A 120 -14.28 6.12 23.76
CA LYS A 120 -15.07 7.28 24.21
C LYS A 120 -14.35 8.15 25.23
N ASN A 121 -13.47 7.57 26.07
CA ASN A 121 -12.60 8.30 27.01
C ASN A 121 -11.31 8.86 26.37
N GLY A 122 -11.13 8.68 25.05
CA GLY A 122 -10.00 9.18 24.28
C GLY A 122 -8.78 8.27 24.24
N LEU A 123 -8.79 7.10 24.90
CA LEU A 123 -7.71 6.11 24.76
C LEU A 123 -7.51 5.73 23.30
N LYS A 124 -6.26 5.61 22.89
CA LYS A 124 -5.87 5.34 21.50
C LYS A 124 -5.62 3.85 21.29
N CYS A 125 -6.25 3.27 20.29
CA CYS A 125 -6.04 1.90 19.83
C CYS A 125 -5.25 1.90 18.53
N MET A 126 -4.19 1.11 18.45
CA MET A 126 -3.28 1.05 17.30
C MET A 126 -3.16 -0.39 16.79
N ASP A 127 -3.26 -0.54 15.47
CA ASP A 127 -3.09 -1.81 14.79
C ASP A 127 -1.62 -2.01 14.39
N LEU A 128 -0.94 -2.95 15.05
CA LEU A 128 0.47 -3.26 14.80
C LEU A 128 0.69 -3.88 13.43
N PHE A 129 -0.31 -4.52 12.82
CA PHE A 129 -0.18 -5.11 11.48
C PHE A 129 0.19 -4.07 10.41
N ASN A 130 -0.03 -2.77 10.67
CA ASN A 130 0.38 -1.69 9.76
C ASN A 130 1.89 -1.48 9.64
N HIS A 131 2.70 -2.24 10.39
CA HIS A 131 4.15 -2.25 10.27
C HIS A 131 4.66 -3.44 9.44
N PRO A 132 4.47 -4.70 9.87
CA PRO A 132 4.94 -5.85 9.10
C PRO A 132 4.08 -6.08 7.84
N CYS A 133 2.78 -5.77 7.92
CA CYS A 133 1.76 -5.85 6.86
C CYS A 133 1.68 -7.20 6.11
N ASP A 134 2.30 -8.24 6.67
CA ASP A 134 2.34 -9.64 6.23
C ASP A 134 2.83 -10.51 7.39
N GLY A 135 2.53 -11.80 7.32
CA GLY A 135 2.78 -12.78 8.37
C GLY A 135 1.65 -12.87 9.39
N THR A 136 1.83 -13.79 10.33
CA THR A 136 0.98 -14.03 11.50
C THR A 136 1.72 -13.66 12.77
N LEU A 137 1.01 -13.51 13.90
CA LEU A 137 1.63 -13.29 15.21
C LEU A 137 2.53 -14.46 15.58
N GLU A 138 2.12 -15.68 15.23
CA GLU A 138 2.91 -16.92 15.35
C GLU A 138 4.30 -16.81 14.69
N ASN A 139 4.38 -16.27 13.46
CA ASN A 139 5.67 -16.04 12.82
C ASN A 139 6.55 -15.07 13.62
N TRP A 140 5.96 -14.11 14.34
CA TRP A 140 6.69 -13.16 15.19
C TRP A 140 7.10 -13.77 16.53
N ILE A 141 6.31 -14.70 17.09
CA ILE A 141 6.67 -15.48 18.29
C ILE A 141 7.94 -16.27 18.05
N GLU A 142 7.99 -17.03 16.95
CA GLU A 142 9.18 -17.79 16.55
C GLU A 142 10.37 -16.87 16.29
N TYR A 143 10.15 -15.81 15.52
CA TYR A 143 11.20 -14.89 15.08
C TYR A 143 11.84 -14.09 16.22
N LEU A 144 11.03 -13.61 17.17
CA LEU A 144 11.56 -12.87 18.33
C LEU A 144 12.06 -13.82 19.43
N ASP A 145 11.99 -15.13 19.20
CA ASP A 145 12.34 -16.18 20.15
C ASP A 145 11.57 -15.98 21.48
N MET A 146 10.29 -15.64 21.35
CA MET A 146 9.45 -15.29 22.50
C MET A 146 9.18 -16.50 23.39
N THR A 147 9.23 -17.70 22.83
CA THR A 147 9.10 -18.95 23.58
C THR A 147 10.26 -19.12 24.56
N ALA A 148 11.51 -19.02 24.11
CA ALA A 148 12.64 -19.17 25.02
C ALA A 148 12.81 -17.97 25.97
N LYS A 149 12.54 -16.74 25.49
CA LYS A 149 12.74 -15.52 26.28
C LYS A 149 11.63 -15.24 27.29
N TYR A 150 10.40 -15.58 26.95
CA TYR A 150 9.21 -15.14 27.70
C TYR A 150 8.22 -16.28 28.01
N GLY A 151 8.49 -17.51 27.57
CA GLY A 151 7.58 -18.64 27.75
C GLY A 151 6.31 -18.54 26.89
N ILE A 152 6.28 -17.65 25.90
CA ILE A 152 5.08 -17.41 25.07
C ILE A 152 5.02 -18.49 23.98
N THR A 153 3.94 -19.26 23.97
CA THR A 153 3.72 -20.33 23.00
C THR A 153 2.28 -20.28 22.49
N LYS A 154 2.06 -20.88 21.33
CA LYS A 154 0.71 -21.02 20.77
C LYS A 154 -0.03 -22.12 21.53
N ALA A 155 -1.11 -21.76 22.19
CA ALA A 155 -1.97 -22.70 22.89
C ALA A 155 -2.97 -23.39 21.94
N ALA A 156 -3.58 -24.47 22.41
CA ALA A 156 -4.58 -25.22 21.66
C ALA A 156 -5.89 -24.43 21.49
N LEU A 157 -6.67 -24.75 20.45
CA LEU A 157 -7.91 -24.01 20.12
C LEU A 157 -9.00 -24.09 21.20
N ASN A 158 -8.93 -25.10 22.07
CA ASN A 158 -9.85 -25.30 23.19
C ASN A 158 -9.35 -24.69 24.51
N ASP A 159 -8.11 -24.20 24.55
CA ASP A 159 -7.54 -23.54 25.72
C ASP A 159 -7.60 -22.01 25.54
N TYR A 160 -8.78 -21.46 25.78
CA TYR A 160 -9.04 -20.04 25.55
C TYR A 160 -8.18 -19.12 26.43
N PHE A 161 -7.91 -19.51 27.69
CA PHE A 161 -7.14 -18.70 28.62
C PHE A 161 -5.69 -18.56 28.15
N ASP A 162 -4.98 -19.67 27.94
CA ASP A 162 -3.57 -19.59 27.56
C ASP A 162 -3.41 -19.00 26.16
N ARG A 163 -4.36 -19.27 25.25
CA ARG A 163 -4.33 -18.71 23.90
C ARG A 163 -4.42 -17.19 23.91
N VAL A 164 -5.47 -16.62 24.50
CA VAL A 164 -5.69 -15.17 24.48
C VAL A 164 -4.61 -14.43 25.29
N MET A 165 -4.15 -15.02 26.40
CA MET A 165 -3.11 -14.41 27.22
C MET A 165 -1.74 -14.46 26.55
N ASN A 166 -1.40 -15.54 25.85
CA ASN A 166 -0.15 -15.63 25.10
C ASN A 166 -0.16 -14.72 23.86
N ASP A 167 -1.29 -14.58 23.15
CA ASP A 167 -1.41 -13.66 22.02
C ASP A 167 -1.35 -12.19 22.47
N ALA A 168 -1.98 -11.83 23.60
CA ALA A 168 -1.81 -10.50 24.20
C ALA A 168 -0.35 -10.22 24.61
N LYS A 169 0.32 -11.18 25.26
CA LYS A 169 1.75 -11.05 25.62
C LYS A 169 2.63 -10.94 24.37
N ALA A 170 2.41 -11.76 23.35
CA ALA A 170 3.15 -11.72 22.09
C ALA A 170 2.97 -10.37 21.39
N THR A 171 1.74 -9.86 21.36
CA THR A 171 1.42 -8.54 20.81
C THR A 171 2.16 -7.43 21.56
N TYR A 172 2.22 -7.49 22.90
CA TYR A 172 3.01 -6.56 23.69
C TYR A 172 4.49 -6.62 23.33
N GLN A 173 5.10 -7.80 23.29
CA GLN A 173 6.52 -7.96 22.95
C GLN A 173 6.84 -7.46 21.54
N LEU A 174 5.95 -7.72 20.58
CA LEU A 174 6.07 -7.17 19.23
C LEU A 174 5.98 -5.63 19.23
N GLY A 175 5.04 -5.06 19.99
CA GLY A 175 4.89 -3.60 20.13
C GLY A 175 6.15 -2.94 20.67
N THR A 176 6.72 -3.49 21.75
CA THR A 176 7.98 -3.00 22.34
C THR A 176 9.14 -3.14 21.35
N PHE A 177 9.28 -4.30 20.72
CA PHE A 177 10.31 -4.52 19.70
C PHE A 177 10.24 -3.51 18.55
N LEU A 178 9.03 -3.23 18.05
CA LEU A 178 8.83 -2.26 16.96
C LEU A 178 9.15 -0.84 17.41
N GLU A 179 8.71 -0.42 18.61
CA GLU A 179 9.05 0.89 19.16
C GLU A 179 10.57 1.06 19.32
N ASP A 180 11.25 0.06 19.87
CA ASP A 180 12.70 0.02 20.04
C ASP A 180 13.44 0.09 18.70
N PHE A 181 12.99 -0.69 17.71
CA PHE A 181 13.56 -0.62 16.36
C PHE A 181 13.49 0.80 15.78
N TYR A 182 12.31 1.43 15.82
CA TYR A 182 12.17 2.79 15.28
C TYR A 182 12.95 3.82 16.08
N TYR A 183 13.00 3.66 17.40
CA TYR A 183 13.69 4.59 18.29
C TYR A 183 15.22 4.46 18.17
N TYR A 184 15.77 3.27 18.43
CA TYR A 184 17.21 3.05 18.50
C TYR A 184 17.86 2.89 17.13
N GLU A 185 17.24 2.18 16.18
CA GLU A 185 17.85 1.95 14.86
C GLU A 185 17.52 3.05 13.85
N CYS A 186 16.27 3.53 13.82
CA CYS A 186 15.87 4.59 12.87
C CYS A 186 16.02 6.00 13.45
N GLY A 187 16.09 6.16 14.77
CA GLY A 187 16.15 7.49 15.41
C GLY A 187 14.87 8.31 15.21
N ILE A 188 13.71 7.66 15.13
CA ILE A 188 12.39 8.31 14.96
C ILE A 188 11.38 7.80 16.00
N PRO A 189 10.35 8.60 16.35
CA PRO A 189 9.26 8.11 17.18
C PRO A 189 8.43 7.04 16.47
N PHE A 190 7.87 6.10 17.23
CA PHE A 190 6.95 5.09 16.71
C PHE A 190 5.72 5.74 16.05
N GLN A 191 5.44 5.33 14.80
CA GLN A 191 4.37 5.90 13.97
C GLN A 191 3.22 4.90 13.83
N LEU A 192 2.05 5.36 13.35
CA LEU A 192 0.87 4.51 13.15
C LEU A 192 1.01 3.46 12.04
N THR A 193 1.87 3.72 11.05
CA THR A 193 2.04 2.85 9.88
C THR A 193 3.48 2.88 9.40
N VAL A 194 3.91 1.84 8.69
CA VAL A 194 5.22 1.80 8.03
C VAL A 194 5.43 2.97 7.05
N GLY A 195 4.38 3.44 6.38
CA GLY A 195 4.46 4.59 5.48
C GLY A 195 4.60 5.93 6.23
N ALA A 196 3.97 6.07 7.39
CA ALA A 196 4.22 7.23 8.25
C ALA A 196 5.64 7.19 8.83
N ALA A 197 6.13 6.00 9.22
CA ALA A 197 7.51 5.81 9.65
C ALA A 197 8.52 6.15 8.53
N ALA A 198 8.26 5.73 7.29
CA ALA A 198 9.10 6.05 6.14
C ALA A 198 9.23 7.55 5.91
N MET A 199 8.10 8.27 5.89
CA MET A 199 8.07 9.74 5.75
C MET A 199 8.80 10.42 6.92
N LYS A 200 8.59 9.92 8.15
CA LYS A 200 9.23 10.49 9.34
C LYS A 200 10.74 10.28 9.31
N LEU A 201 11.21 9.09 8.96
CA LEU A 201 12.61 8.75 8.79
C LEU A 201 13.26 9.65 7.74
N PHE A 202 12.64 9.76 6.56
CA PHE A 202 13.12 10.61 5.49
C PHE A 202 13.29 12.07 5.93
N THR A 203 12.22 12.66 6.48
CA THR A 203 12.22 14.06 6.92
C THR A 203 13.12 14.36 8.12
N MET A 204 13.42 13.38 8.97
CA MET A 204 14.29 13.58 10.14
C MET A 204 15.77 13.35 9.86
N LYS A 205 16.11 12.47 8.90
CA LYS A 205 17.49 11.99 8.72
C LYS A 205 18.11 12.32 7.37
N TYR A 206 17.31 12.38 6.31
CA TYR A 206 17.83 12.39 4.94
C TYR A 206 17.39 13.61 4.12
N PHE A 207 16.27 14.23 4.49
CA PHE A 207 15.78 15.42 3.80
C PHE A 207 16.33 16.70 4.44
N ASN A 208 17.28 17.33 3.75
CA ASN A 208 17.95 18.56 4.20
C ASN A 208 17.47 19.83 3.46
N ASP A 209 16.41 19.70 2.66
CA ASP A 209 15.86 20.78 1.85
C ASP A 209 14.49 21.24 2.40
N TYR A 210 13.82 22.06 1.61
CA TYR A 210 12.51 22.58 1.91
C TYR A 210 11.63 22.55 0.66
N TRP A 211 10.43 22.01 0.77
CA TRP A 211 9.40 22.13 -0.25
C TRP A 211 8.16 22.76 0.35
N GLU A 212 7.53 23.62 -0.42
CA GLU A 212 6.28 24.25 -0.05
C GLU A 212 5.42 24.46 -1.28
N ARG A 213 4.12 24.30 -1.09
CA ARG A 213 3.13 24.66 -2.10
C ARG A 213 1.81 25.03 -1.45
N THR A 214 1.24 26.16 -1.86
CA THR A 214 -0.10 26.60 -1.47
C THR A 214 -1.15 26.29 -2.53
N ASP A 215 -0.73 26.19 -3.80
CA ASP A 215 -1.60 25.95 -4.94
C ASP A 215 -1.96 24.46 -5.10
N ASP A 216 -3.26 24.19 -5.19
CA ASP A 216 -3.81 22.86 -5.47
C ASP A 216 -3.70 22.49 -6.96
N PHE A 217 -3.72 23.49 -7.86
CA PHE A 217 -3.71 23.27 -9.30
C PHE A 217 -2.46 22.53 -9.76
N LEU A 218 -1.25 22.96 -9.38
CA LEU A 218 -0.02 22.26 -9.75
C LEU A 218 -0.04 20.79 -9.30
N SER A 219 -0.53 20.51 -8.09
CA SER A 219 -0.56 19.14 -7.56
C SER A 219 -1.60 18.28 -8.29
N LEU A 220 -2.73 18.86 -8.69
CA LEU A 220 -3.74 18.20 -9.52
C LEU A 220 -3.20 17.90 -10.91
N PHE A 221 -2.50 18.84 -11.54
CA PHE A 221 -1.87 18.67 -12.84
C PHE A 221 -0.79 17.58 -12.80
N GLU A 222 0.13 17.64 -11.83
CA GLU A 222 1.18 16.63 -11.63
C GLU A 222 0.57 15.22 -11.47
N ARG A 223 -0.54 15.10 -10.74
CA ARG A 223 -1.23 13.83 -10.50
C ARG A 223 -1.79 13.20 -11.77
N GLN A 224 -2.07 13.96 -12.83
CA GLN A 224 -2.53 13.40 -14.11
C GLN A 224 -1.47 12.47 -14.72
N SER A 225 -0.18 12.76 -14.51
CA SER A 225 0.93 11.88 -14.91
C SER A 225 1.20 10.71 -13.97
N TYR A 226 0.57 10.67 -12.79
CA TYR A 226 0.84 9.63 -11.80
C TYR A 226 0.05 8.35 -12.12
N VAL A 227 0.76 7.38 -12.67
CA VAL A 227 0.23 6.04 -12.98
C VAL A 227 1.16 4.95 -12.45
N GLY A 228 0.63 3.74 -12.26
CA GLY A 228 1.37 2.60 -11.69
C GLY A 228 2.34 1.94 -12.68
N GLY A 229 2.82 0.75 -12.31
CA GLY A 229 3.66 -0.09 -13.16
C GLY A 229 2.88 -0.76 -14.30
N ARG A 230 3.61 -1.13 -15.35
CA ARG A 230 3.10 -1.87 -16.51
C ARG A 230 2.82 -3.32 -16.13
N ALA A 231 1.68 -3.86 -16.55
CA ALA A 231 1.38 -5.29 -16.41
C ALA A 231 0.59 -5.76 -17.63
N GLU A 232 1.25 -6.51 -18.50
CA GLU A 232 0.73 -6.92 -19.82
C GLU A 232 1.27 -8.30 -20.21
N LEU A 233 0.45 -9.05 -20.96
CA LEU A 233 0.77 -10.37 -21.50
C LEU A 233 0.90 -10.27 -23.03
N PHE A 234 2.02 -10.77 -23.56
CA PHE A 234 2.38 -10.70 -24.97
C PHE A 234 2.13 -12.03 -25.69
N LYS A 235 2.39 -13.14 -24.99
CA LYS A 235 2.17 -14.51 -25.45
C LYS A 235 1.39 -15.31 -24.42
N ARG A 236 0.47 -16.16 -24.85
CA ARG A 236 -0.35 -17.03 -23.98
C ARG A 236 -0.23 -18.50 -24.36
N GLY A 237 -0.76 -19.38 -23.51
CA GLY A 237 -0.59 -20.83 -23.62
C GLY A 237 0.55 -21.35 -22.76
N GLU A 238 0.91 -22.61 -22.94
CA GLU A 238 2.03 -23.25 -22.24
C GLU A 238 3.35 -22.85 -22.90
N ILE A 239 4.24 -22.22 -22.13
CA ILE A 239 5.50 -21.68 -22.64
C ILE A 239 6.61 -21.95 -21.62
N THR A 240 7.73 -22.52 -22.07
CA THR A 240 8.96 -22.62 -21.29
C THR A 240 9.49 -21.23 -20.97
N THR A 241 9.73 -20.96 -19.68
CA THR A 241 9.87 -19.61 -19.17
C THR A 241 11.15 -19.42 -18.36
N TRP A 242 11.82 -18.31 -18.61
CA TRP A 242 12.78 -17.66 -17.71
C TRP A 242 12.11 -16.44 -17.08
N SER A 243 12.17 -16.33 -15.76
CA SER A 243 11.57 -15.21 -15.02
C SER A 243 12.66 -14.43 -14.29
N TYR A 244 12.63 -13.11 -14.46
CA TYR A 244 13.54 -12.18 -13.81
C TYR A 244 12.74 -11.13 -13.03
N ASP A 245 13.27 -10.68 -11.90
CA ASP A 245 12.69 -9.61 -11.07
C ASP A 245 13.78 -8.63 -10.63
N VAL A 246 13.53 -7.33 -10.76
CA VAL A 246 14.49 -6.30 -10.34
C VAL A 246 14.58 -6.25 -8.82
N ASN A 247 15.79 -6.34 -8.29
CA ASN A 247 16.08 -6.20 -6.87
C ASN A 247 15.72 -4.81 -6.34
N SER A 248 14.48 -4.63 -5.88
CA SER A 248 13.97 -3.37 -5.30
C SER A 248 13.90 -2.19 -6.29
N MET A 249 13.22 -2.37 -7.43
CA MET A 249 13.15 -1.37 -8.51
C MET A 249 12.94 0.08 -8.05
N TYR A 250 11.90 0.37 -7.25
CA TYR A 250 11.67 1.75 -6.80
C TYR A 250 12.77 2.27 -5.87
N LEU A 251 13.41 1.39 -5.10
CA LEU A 251 14.51 1.77 -4.24
C LEU A 251 15.78 2.08 -5.03
N SER A 252 16.07 1.34 -6.11
CA SER A 252 17.21 1.65 -6.99
C SER A 252 16.98 2.97 -7.73
N ILE A 253 15.77 3.23 -8.21
CA ILE A 253 15.40 4.52 -8.81
C ILE A 253 15.60 5.67 -7.83
N MET A 254 15.19 5.49 -6.58
CA MET A 254 15.42 6.49 -5.53
C MET A 254 16.92 6.68 -5.22
N ARG A 255 17.75 5.65 -5.42
CA ARG A 255 19.21 5.73 -5.26
C ARG A 255 19.85 6.53 -6.40
N ASP A 256 19.48 6.19 -7.64
CA ASP A 256 20.26 6.52 -8.85
C ASP A 256 19.75 7.74 -9.61
N CYS A 257 18.45 8.07 -9.49
CA CYS A 257 17.85 9.10 -10.31
C CYS A 257 17.81 10.47 -9.61
N ILE A 258 17.73 11.51 -10.44
CA ILE A 258 17.42 12.88 -10.02
C ILE A 258 15.92 13.15 -10.10
N PHE A 259 15.43 14.00 -9.19
CA PHE A 259 14.02 14.33 -9.03
C PHE A 259 13.81 15.85 -9.06
N PRO A 260 12.62 16.31 -9.48
CA PRO A 260 12.34 17.75 -9.57
C PRO A 260 12.42 18.44 -8.22
N ASP A 261 13.04 19.63 -8.18
CA ASP A 261 12.97 20.51 -7.02
C ASP A 261 11.62 21.24 -7.02
N MET A 262 10.78 20.89 -6.04
CA MET A 262 9.38 21.31 -6.00
C MET A 262 9.18 22.80 -5.80
N LEU A 263 10.19 23.53 -5.28
CA LEU A 263 10.15 24.99 -5.16
C LEU A 263 10.33 25.71 -6.51
N THR A 264 10.85 25.01 -7.51
CA THR A 264 11.19 25.59 -8.81
C THR A 264 10.15 25.31 -9.88
N ALA A 265 9.00 24.75 -9.48
CA ALA A 265 7.89 24.43 -10.35
C ALA A 265 7.30 25.69 -10.99
N LYS A 266 7.22 25.70 -12.32
CA LYS A 266 6.58 26.77 -13.09
C LYS A 266 5.64 26.16 -14.11
N TYR A 267 4.37 26.56 -14.04
CA TYR A 267 3.37 26.19 -15.02
C TYR A 267 3.44 27.12 -16.22
N VAL A 268 3.31 26.54 -17.40
CA VAL A 268 3.22 27.24 -18.67
C VAL A 268 1.90 26.83 -19.32
N GLU A 269 0.94 27.75 -19.29
CA GLU A 269 -0.31 27.65 -20.01
C GLU A 269 -0.10 28.11 -21.46
N LYS A 270 -0.74 27.46 -22.44
CA LYS A 270 -0.67 27.79 -23.87
C LYS A 270 0.77 27.81 -24.38
N CYS A 271 1.15 26.68 -24.94
CA CYS A 271 2.53 26.37 -25.26
C CYS A 271 3.26 27.46 -26.08
N PRO A 272 4.41 27.98 -25.60
CA PRO A 272 5.21 28.93 -26.36
C PRO A 272 5.85 28.26 -27.57
N LYS A 273 6.15 29.02 -28.63
CA LYS A 273 6.87 28.52 -29.82
C LYS A 273 8.20 27.82 -29.49
N LEU A 274 8.83 28.16 -28.36
CA LEU A 274 10.13 27.63 -27.91
C LEU A 274 10.00 26.55 -26.83
N TRP A 275 8.89 25.83 -26.77
CA TRP A 275 8.65 24.78 -25.77
C TRP A 275 9.71 23.68 -25.74
N ARG A 276 10.29 23.36 -26.90
CA ARG A 276 11.32 22.32 -27.03
C ARG A 276 12.50 22.54 -26.08
N ARG A 277 12.94 23.80 -25.94
CA ARG A 277 13.99 24.18 -25.01
C ARG A 277 13.67 23.77 -23.57
N TYR A 278 12.41 23.76 -23.17
CA TYR A 278 12.04 23.33 -21.83
C TYR A 278 12.08 21.81 -21.68
N LEU A 279 11.61 21.06 -22.68
CA LEU A 279 11.62 19.60 -22.66
C LEU A 279 13.04 19.04 -22.59
N ASP A 280 13.97 19.63 -23.36
CA ASP A 280 15.36 19.16 -23.43
C ASP A 280 16.21 19.51 -22.20
N ASN A 281 15.89 20.60 -21.51
CA ASN A 281 16.77 21.15 -20.47
C ASN A 281 16.24 20.97 -19.04
N TYR A 282 14.97 20.61 -18.85
CA TYR A 282 14.37 20.51 -17.53
C TYR A 282 13.56 19.22 -17.35
N LEU A 283 13.53 18.74 -16.11
CA LEU A 283 12.48 17.82 -15.72
C LEU A 283 11.13 18.55 -15.80
N GLY A 284 10.09 17.85 -16.25
CA GLY A 284 8.75 18.43 -16.32
C GLY A 284 7.64 17.40 -16.39
N ILE A 285 6.41 17.87 -16.21
CA ILE A 285 5.16 17.15 -16.44
C ILE A 285 4.45 17.83 -17.59
N TRP A 286 4.06 17.08 -18.62
CA TRP A 286 3.69 17.61 -19.92
C TRP A 286 2.35 17.04 -20.37
N ASN A 287 1.39 17.91 -20.65
CA ASN A 287 0.12 17.57 -21.28
C ASN A 287 0.24 17.79 -22.79
N VAL A 288 0.25 16.70 -23.56
CA VAL A 288 0.58 16.71 -24.98
C VAL A 288 -0.32 15.74 -25.75
N THR A 289 -0.47 15.99 -27.05
CA THR A 289 -1.01 15.04 -28.03
C THR A 289 0.17 14.39 -28.73
N VAL A 290 0.20 13.06 -28.77
CA VAL A 290 1.26 12.29 -29.44
C VAL A 290 0.68 11.38 -30.51
N ARG A 291 1.51 11.03 -31.49
CA ARG A 291 1.28 9.92 -32.41
C ARG A 291 2.30 8.82 -32.16
N CYS A 292 1.82 7.67 -31.72
CA CYS A 292 2.58 6.44 -31.59
C CYS A 292 2.51 5.65 -32.91
N PRO A 293 3.65 5.24 -33.50
CA PRO A 293 3.66 4.42 -34.70
C PRO A 293 2.86 3.13 -34.54
N GLU A 294 1.98 2.79 -35.49
CA GLU A 294 1.20 1.55 -35.45
C GLU A 294 2.07 0.29 -35.55
N SER A 295 3.28 0.40 -36.11
CA SER A 295 4.26 -0.68 -36.19
C SER A 295 4.92 -1.01 -34.85
N LEU A 296 4.77 -0.17 -33.83
CA LEU A 296 5.47 -0.33 -32.56
C LEU A 296 4.84 -1.45 -31.72
N TYR A 297 5.55 -2.57 -31.60
CA TYR A 297 5.06 -3.74 -30.85
C TYR A 297 4.97 -3.49 -29.33
N ILE A 298 5.87 -2.67 -28.80
CA ILE A 298 6.01 -2.33 -27.37
C ILE A 298 5.87 -0.81 -27.17
N PRO A 299 4.63 -0.27 -27.21
CA PRO A 299 4.39 1.14 -26.90
C PRO A 299 4.84 1.48 -25.48
N LEU A 300 5.27 2.73 -25.29
CA LEU A 300 5.84 3.23 -24.03
C LEU A 300 4.84 4.03 -23.21
N LEU A 301 4.11 4.95 -23.85
CA LEU A 301 3.31 5.92 -23.11
C LEU A 301 2.02 5.28 -22.55
N PRO A 302 1.80 5.31 -21.23
CA PRO A 302 0.62 4.73 -20.61
C PRO A 302 -0.61 5.62 -20.77
N LEU A 303 -1.78 5.00 -20.95
CA LEU A 303 -3.08 5.66 -20.93
C LEU A 303 -4.06 4.89 -20.04
N LYS A 304 -4.90 5.61 -19.29
CA LYS A 304 -5.99 5.01 -18.51
C LYS A 304 -7.23 4.91 -19.39
N LEU A 305 -7.55 3.68 -19.82
CA LEU A 305 -8.72 3.36 -20.64
C LEU A 305 -9.57 2.31 -19.91
N ASP A 306 -10.87 2.53 -19.80
CA ASP A 306 -11.82 1.62 -19.13
C ASP A 306 -11.41 1.25 -17.68
N GLY A 307 -10.83 2.21 -16.96
CA GLY A 307 -10.30 1.99 -15.61
C GLY A 307 -9.03 1.13 -15.53
N LYS A 308 -8.39 0.82 -16.66
CA LYS A 308 -7.16 0.02 -16.75
C LYS A 308 -6.03 0.84 -17.35
N LEU A 309 -4.80 0.56 -16.91
CA LEU A 309 -3.59 1.08 -17.54
C LEU A 309 -3.27 0.23 -18.78
N LYS A 310 -3.33 0.86 -19.96
CA LYS A 310 -3.04 0.27 -21.28
C LYS A 310 -1.93 1.09 -21.97
N PHE A 311 -1.30 0.51 -22.99
CA PHE A 311 -0.18 1.09 -23.73
C PHE A 311 -0.49 1.02 -25.24
N PRO A 312 -1.28 1.98 -25.77
CA PRO A 312 -1.79 1.94 -27.14
C PRO A 312 -0.80 2.46 -28.20
N THR A 313 -1.07 2.13 -29.46
CA THR A 313 -0.59 2.85 -30.65
C THR A 313 -1.65 3.86 -31.13
N GLY A 314 -1.33 4.70 -32.12
CA GLY A 314 -2.27 5.68 -32.68
C GLY A 314 -2.06 7.10 -32.14
N GLU A 315 -3.10 7.93 -32.21
CA GLU A 315 -3.05 9.35 -31.85
C GLU A 315 -3.89 9.65 -30.61
N PHE A 316 -3.26 10.14 -29.54
CA PHE A 316 -3.95 10.36 -28.27
C PHE A 316 -3.28 11.42 -27.40
N SER A 317 -4.11 12.03 -26.56
CA SER A 317 -3.68 12.98 -25.54
C SER A 317 -3.40 12.33 -24.20
N GLY A 318 -2.50 12.92 -23.44
CA GLY A 318 -2.26 12.51 -22.07
C GLY A 318 -1.24 13.40 -21.37
N THR A 319 -0.95 13.07 -20.12
CA THR A 319 0.01 13.80 -19.31
C THR A 319 1.13 12.88 -18.86
N TRP A 320 2.37 13.18 -19.25
CA TRP A 320 3.52 12.31 -18.99
C TRP A 320 4.70 13.10 -18.43
N THR A 321 5.68 12.39 -17.90
CA THR A 321 6.93 12.99 -17.46
C THR A 321 7.81 13.32 -18.66
N SER A 322 8.69 14.33 -18.54
CA SER A 322 9.64 14.67 -19.61
C SER A 322 10.53 13.49 -20.00
N VAL A 323 10.92 12.66 -19.04
CA VAL A 323 11.76 11.48 -19.28
C VAL A 323 11.05 10.41 -20.12
N GLU A 324 9.73 10.25 -19.95
CA GLU A 324 8.94 9.35 -20.79
C GLU A 324 8.75 9.93 -22.20
N LEU A 325 8.53 11.24 -22.33
CA LEU A 325 8.35 11.86 -23.64
C LEU A 325 9.62 11.83 -24.48
N LEU A 326 10.77 12.13 -23.88
CA LEU A 326 12.06 12.06 -24.57
C LEU A 326 12.34 10.64 -25.08
N GLU A 327 12.07 9.62 -24.27
CA GLU A 327 12.24 8.23 -24.71
C GLU A 327 11.20 7.81 -25.74
N ALA A 328 9.96 8.32 -25.65
CA ALA A 328 8.93 8.06 -26.65
C ALA A 328 9.36 8.59 -28.03
N GLU A 329 9.91 9.81 -28.12
CA GLU A 329 10.45 10.34 -29.38
C GLU A 329 11.61 9.49 -29.92
N ASN A 330 12.50 9.01 -29.04
CA ASN A 330 13.62 8.14 -29.44
C ASN A 330 13.15 6.85 -30.13
N ILE A 331 11.99 6.32 -29.74
CA ILE A 331 11.40 5.10 -30.33
C ILE A 331 10.35 5.39 -31.41
N GLY A 332 10.29 6.64 -31.90
CA GLY A 332 9.53 7.03 -33.08
C GLY A 332 8.19 7.69 -32.82
N TYR A 333 7.84 8.04 -31.58
CA TYR A 333 6.65 8.88 -31.33
C TYR A 333 6.85 10.29 -31.90
N GLU A 334 5.77 10.87 -32.39
CA GLU A 334 5.72 12.27 -32.80
C GLU A 334 4.91 13.08 -31.77
N ILE A 335 5.46 14.19 -31.27
CA ILE A 335 4.70 15.16 -30.46
C ILE A 335 3.95 16.09 -31.43
N LEU A 336 2.64 15.90 -31.56
CA LEU A 336 1.80 16.67 -32.48
C LEU A 336 1.44 18.04 -31.91
N GLU A 337 1.15 18.08 -30.61
CA GLU A 337 0.70 19.30 -29.93
C GLU A 337 1.17 19.28 -28.48
N VAL A 338 1.70 20.41 -28.01
CA VAL A 338 1.91 20.64 -26.59
C VAL A 338 0.82 21.59 -26.09
N LYS A 339 0.01 21.14 -25.13
CA LYS A 339 -1.12 21.91 -24.61
C LYS A 339 -0.69 22.81 -23.45
N SER A 340 -0.02 22.20 -22.47
CA SER A 340 0.55 22.87 -21.31
C SER A 340 1.57 21.98 -20.60
N PHE A 341 2.40 22.57 -19.75
CA PHE A 341 3.36 21.80 -18.96
C PHE A 341 3.78 22.51 -17.68
N ILE A 342 4.33 21.73 -16.75
CA ILE A 342 5.12 22.21 -15.62
C ILE A 342 6.57 21.86 -15.90
N TYR A 343 7.48 22.81 -15.77
CA TYR A 343 8.91 22.51 -15.71
C TYR A 343 9.47 22.86 -14.33
N TYR A 344 10.56 22.19 -13.96
CA TYR A 344 11.28 22.41 -12.71
C TYR A 344 12.68 22.91 -13.05
N ALA A 345 12.98 24.16 -12.67
CA ALA A 345 14.26 24.78 -13.02
C ALA A 345 15.48 24.09 -12.37
N LYS A 346 15.27 23.25 -11.35
CA LYS A 346 16.31 22.46 -10.69
C LYS A 346 15.84 21.02 -10.48
N ALA A 347 16.80 20.10 -10.42
CA ALA A 347 16.61 18.71 -10.04
C ALA A 347 17.73 18.28 -9.08
N LYS A 348 17.42 17.37 -8.13
CA LYS A 348 18.37 16.88 -7.11
C LYS A 348 18.16 15.39 -6.82
N ALA A 349 19.21 14.73 -6.36
CA ALA A 349 19.18 13.34 -5.89
C ALA A 349 18.70 13.28 -4.42
N TYR A 350 17.42 13.50 -4.20
CA TYR A 350 16.85 13.65 -2.84
C TYR A 350 16.85 12.38 -1.99
N PHE A 351 16.88 11.20 -2.60
CA PHE A 351 16.56 9.94 -1.90
C PHE A 351 17.75 8.97 -1.80
N THR A 352 18.92 9.33 -2.30
CA THR A 352 20.07 8.43 -2.38
C THR A 352 20.49 7.85 -1.03
N GLU A 353 20.66 8.70 -0.02
CA GLU A 353 21.05 8.25 1.33
C GLU A 353 19.96 7.39 2.00
N TYR A 354 18.69 7.75 1.80
CA TYR A 354 17.56 6.97 2.30
C TYR A 354 17.52 5.58 1.66
N ALA A 355 17.69 5.49 0.34
CA ALA A 355 17.71 4.23 -0.39
C ALA A 355 18.86 3.33 0.07
N ASN A 356 20.05 3.90 0.25
CA ASN A 356 21.23 3.19 0.75
C ASN A 356 21.01 2.64 2.18
N PHE A 357 20.41 3.43 3.08
CA PHE A 357 20.06 2.98 4.42
C PHE A 357 19.12 1.76 4.38
N VAL A 358 18.02 1.87 3.62
CA VAL A 358 17.04 0.79 3.49
C VAL A 358 17.73 -0.46 2.94
N TRP A 359 18.49 -0.36 1.85
CA TRP A 359 19.17 -1.50 1.25
C TRP A 359 20.16 -2.18 2.19
N LYS A 360 20.97 -1.39 2.91
CA LYS A 360 21.89 -1.90 3.93
C LYS A 360 21.15 -2.70 5.00
N LYS A 361 20.02 -2.19 5.51
CA LYS A 361 19.20 -2.89 6.51
C LYS A 361 18.58 -4.16 5.95
N ARG A 362 18.14 -4.17 4.69
CA ARG A 362 17.65 -5.39 4.03
C ARG A 362 18.72 -6.47 3.98
N ILE A 363 19.94 -6.12 3.57
CA ILE A 363 21.09 -7.06 3.56
C ILE A 363 21.38 -7.58 4.97
N GLU A 364 21.41 -6.69 5.97
CA GLU A 364 21.63 -7.06 7.37
C GLU A 364 20.62 -8.11 7.85
N TYR A 365 19.32 -7.85 7.64
CA TYR A 365 18.27 -8.77 8.08
C TYR A 365 18.22 -10.05 7.26
N ARG A 366 18.53 -10.03 5.97
CA ARG A 366 18.67 -11.25 5.16
C ARG A 366 19.80 -12.15 5.68
N LYS A 367 20.95 -11.57 6.03
CA LYS A 367 22.09 -12.31 6.63
C LYS A 367 21.74 -12.93 7.98
N LYS A 368 20.89 -12.28 8.78
CA LYS A 368 20.34 -12.82 10.03
C LYS A 368 19.19 -13.82 9.83
N ASN A 369 18.84 -14.16 8.58
CA ASN A 369 17.64 -14.95 8.22
C ASN A 369 16.32 -14.35 8.76
N ASN A 370 16.30 -13.03 8.94
CA ASN A 370 15.19 -12.26 9.48
C ASN A 370 14.18 -11.87 8.40
N LYS A 371 13.44 -12.85 7.88
CA LYS A 371 12.48 -12.64 6.78
C LYS A 371 11.37 -11.61 7.11
N PRO A 372 10.72 -11.62 8.29
CA PRO A 372 9.73 -10.60 8.66
C PRO A 372 10.28 -9.18 8.64
N MET A 373 11.48 -8.96 9.19
CA MET A 373 12.11 -7.65 9.16
C MET A 373 12.61 -7.26 7.76
N ASP A 374 13.20 -8.15 6.96
CA ASP A 374 13.53 -7.82 5.55
C ASP A 374 12.27 -7.33 4.80
N LYS A 375 11.13 -8.02 4.99
CA LYS A 375 9.85 -7.59 4.42
C LYS A 375 9.39 -6.22 4.95
N MET A 376 9.50 -5.98 6.26
CA MET A 376 9.14 -4.70 6.86
C MET A 376 10.03 -3.56 6.33
N ILE A 377 11.35 -3.77 6.25
CA ILE A 377 12.29 -2.80 5.69
C ILE A 377 12.05 -2.58 4.18
N LYS A 378 11.76 -3.64 3.41
CA LYS A 378 11.33 -3.52 2.00
C LYS A 378 10.10 -2.60 1.88
N ARG A 379 9.12 -2.77 2.77
CA ARG A 379 7.92 -1.91 2.81
C ARG A 379 8.23 -0.49 3.25
N LEU A 380 9.13 -0.31 4.21
CA LEU A 380 9.60 1.01 4.64
C LEU A 380 10.11 1.79 3.43
N GLY A 381 11.02 1.21 2.64
CA GLY A 381 11.53 1.80 1.41
C GLY A 381 10.45 2.09 0.38
N ASN A 382 9.62 1.10 0.06
CA ASN A 382 8.60 1.22 -0.98
C ASN A 382 7.43 2.14 -0.59
N ALA A 383 7.18 2.36 0.70
CA ALA A 383 6.06 3.19 1.14
C ALA A 383 6.35 4.69 0.98
N LEU A 384 7.62 5.11 1.00
CA LEU A 384 7.98 6.53 0.98
C LEU A 384 7.44 7.25 -0.25
N TYR A 385 7.67 6.72 -1.46
CA TYR A 385 7.24 7.40 -2.68
C TYR A 385 5.72 7.58 -2.74
N GLY A 386 4.95 6.60 -2.25
CA GLY A 386 3.48 6.64 -2.23
C GLY A 386 2.93 7.75 -1.32
N LYS A 387 3.70 8.17 -0.31
CA LYS A 387 3.30 9.26 0.60
C LYS A 387 3.24 10.61 -0.12
N PHE A 388 4.08 10.85 -1.13
CA PHE A 388 4.05 12.09 -1.91
C PHE A 388 2.82 12.21 -2.80
N ALA A 389 2.10 11.12 -3.07
CA ALA A 389 0.82 11.15 -3.78
C ALA A 389 -0.39 10.90 -2.86
N GLN A 390 -0.20 10.91 -1.54
CA GLN A 390 -1.26 10.56 -0.58
C GLN A 390 -2.38 11.61 -0.54
N ARG A 391 -3.60 11.13 -0.69
CA ARG A 391 -4.83 11.82 -0.31
C ARG A 391 -5.51 11.11 0.85
N ASN A 392 -6.11 11.89 1.73
CA ASN A 392 -6.85 11.43 2.89
C ASN A 392 -8.34 11.52 2.57
N GLY A 393 -8.98 10.37 2.40
CA GLY A 393 -10.44 10.29 2.39
C GLY A 393 -10.96 10.60 3.80
N HIS A 394 -12.03 11.37 3.87
CA HIS A 394 -12.79 11.61 5.10
C HIS A 394 -14.03 10.73 5.12
N ASP A 395 -13.84 9.45 4.78
CA ASP A 395 -14.91 8.48 4.77
C ASP A 395 -15.36 8.24 6.21
N TYR A 396 -16.68 8.16 6.41
CA TYR A 396 -17.26 7.76 7.67
C TYR A 396 -18.09 6.49 7.47
N PHE A 397 -17.92 5.54 8.39
CA PHE A 397 -18.78 4.36 8.49
C PHE A 397 -19.07 4.09 9.96
N GLY A 398 -20.31 4.35 10.37
CA GLY A 398 -20.71 4.31 11.78
C GLY A 398 -22.21 4.50 11.96
N ARG A 399 -22.66 4.53 13.21
CA ARG A 399 -24.03 4.77 13.64
C ARG A 399 -24.43 6.21 13.33
N LEU A 400 -25.67 6.41 12.91
CA LEU A 400 -26.24 7.74 12.76
C LEU A 400 -26.20 8.54 14.06
N ALA A 401 -26.42 7.88 15.20
CA ALA A 401 -26.37 8.51 16.52
C ALA A 401 -24.98 9.06 16.90
N ASP A 402 -23.91 8.50 16.31
CA ASP A 402 -22.53 8.90 16.58
C ASP A 402 -22.01 9.93 15.55
N PHE A 403 -22.83 10.36 14.58
CA PHE A 403 -22.43 11.29 13.52
C PHE A 403 -22.77 12.74 13.91
N THR A 404 -21.75 13.60 13.99
CA THR A 404 -21.89 15.00 14.43
C THR A 404 -21.91 16.02 13.27
N GLY A 405 -21.75 15.55 12.03
CA GLY A 405 -21.72 16.40 10.83
C GLY A 405 -23.10 16.61 10.20
N THR A 406 -23.15 17.47 9.18
CA THR A 406 -24.29 17.51 8.25
C THR A 406 -24.14 16.36 7.26
N LEU A 407 -25.22 15.62 7.02
CA LEU A 407 -25.22 14.55 6.02
C LEU A 407 -25.01 15.16 4.62
N PRO A 408 -24.07 14.65 3.81
CA PRO A 408 -23.91 15.09 2.42
C PRO A 408 -25.06 14.58 1.55
N ASP A 409 -25.12 15.04 0.29
CA ASP A 409 -26.18 14.66 -0.65
C ASP A 409 -26.21 13.16 -0.97
N VAL A 410 -25.04 12.50 -0.93
CA VAL A 410 -24.90 11.08 -1.24
C VAL A 410 -24.47 10.32 0.00
N VAL A 411 -25.43 9.66 0.66
CA VAL A 411 -25.23 8.80 1.82
C VAL A 411 -25.88 7.44 1.57
N LYS A 412 -25.24 6.37 2.05
CA LYS A 412 -25.86 5.04 2.08
C LYS A 412 -26.25 4.69 3.50
N PHE A 413 -27.49 4.26 3.69
CA PHE A 413 -28.02 3.82 4.97
C PHE A 413 -28.08 2.30 5.04
N PHE A 414 -27.89 1.76 6.25
CA PHE A 414 -27.96 0.34 6.54
C PHE A 414 -28.63 0.15 7.90
N ASP A 415 -29.59 -0.76 7.99
CA ASP A 415 -30.18 -1.15 9.27
C ASP A 415 -29.38 -2.32 9.86
N TYR A 416 -28.93 -2.17 11.10
CA TYR A 416 -28.20 -3.23 11.81
C TYR A 416 -28.56 -3.22 13.28
N ARG A 417 -29.13 -4.34 13.76
CA ARG A 417 -29.56 -4.55 15.16
C ARG A 417 -30.47 -3.44 15.71
N GLY A 418 -31.36 -2.90 14.88
CA GLY A 418 -32.29 -1.84 15.27
C GLY A 418 -31.66 -0.43 15.29
N GLU A 419 -30.39 -0.30 14.91
CA GLU A 419 -29.71 0.99 14.75
C GLU A 419 -29.53 1.31 13.26
N VAL A 420 -29.62 2.61 12.93
CA VAL A 420 -29.30 3.11 11.59
C VAL A 420 -27.81 3.38 11.50
N TRP A 421 -27.17 2.78 10.50
CA TRP A 421 -25.76 3.00 10.15
C TRP A 421 -25.68 3.76 8.83
N LEU A 422 -24.65 4.58 8.69
CA LEU A 422 -24.40 5.34 7.48
C LEU A 422 -22.99 5.11 6.94
N GLN A 423 -22.88 5.12 5.62
CA GLN A 423 -21.63 5.24 4.90
C GLN A 423 -21.61 6.58 4.16
N VAL A 424 -20.69 7.44 4.57
CA VAL A 424 -20.35 8.69 3.88
C VAL A 424 -19.03 8.46 3.16
N VAL A 425 -19.00 8.76 1.87
CA VAL A 425 -17.76 8.84 1.10
C VAL A 425 -17.30 10.29 1.18
N GLY A 426 -16.21 10.53 1.89
CA GLY A 426 -15.68 11.87 2.07
C GLY A 426 -14.88 12.31 0.85
N GLU A 427 -14.81 13.62 0.62
CA GLU A 427 -13.92 14.16 -0.41
C GLU A 427 -12.46 13.89 -0.03
N ALA A 428 -11.71 13.29 -0.96
CA ALA A 428 -10.31 12.96 -0.74
C ALA A 428 -9.45 14.24 -0.76
N THR A 429 -9.04 14.70 0.41
CA THR A 429 -8.20 15.90 0.56
C THR A 429 -6.72 15.57 0.40
N PRO A 430 -5.90 16.49 -0.13
CA PRO A 430 -4.46 16.30 -0.18
C PRO A 430 -3.85 16.21 1.21
N SER A 431 -2.82 15.38 1.37
CA SER A 431 -1.99 15.43 2.57
C SER A 431 -1.08 16.66 2.57
N SER A 432 -0.65 17.10 3.76
CA SER A 432 0.25 18.27 3.88
C SER A 432 1.64 18.06 3.27
N PHE A 433 2.00 16.83 2.88
CA PHE A 433 3.27 16.48 2.25
C PHE A 433 3.07 15.92 0.82
N GLU A 434 1.94 16.26 0.18
CA GLU A 434 1.61 15.84 -1.18
C GLU A 434 2.44 16.61 -2.23
N PHE A 435 3.26 15.90 -3.00
CA PHE A 435 4.03 16.39 -4.14
C PHE A 435 4.02 15.33 -5.25
N PRO A 436 2.91 15.20 -6.02
CA PRO A 436 2.67 14.04 -6.87
C PRO A 436 3.73 13.82 -7.96
N ALA A 437 4.40 14.89 -8.42
CA ALA A 437 5.50 14.79 -9.38
C ALA A 437 6.58 13.80 -8.94
N ILE A 438 6.94 13.78 -7.65
CA ILE A 438 7.94 12.83 -7.13
C ILE A 438 7.50 11.38 -7.39
N SER A 439 6.24 11.05 -7.07
CA SER A 439 5.69 9.72 -7.33
C SER A 439 5.60 9.42 -8.83
N SER A 440 5.22 10.40 -9.65
CA SER A 440 5.20 10.27 -11.11
C SER A 440 6.57 9.92 -11.67
N PHE A 441 7.61 10.69 -11.34
CA PHE A 441 8.98 10.44 -11.81
C PHE A 441 9.51 9.08 -11.34
N ILE A 442 9.28 8.68 -10.09
CA ILE A 442 9.69 7.36 -9.60
C ILE A 442 9.05 6.24 -10.42
N THR A 443 7.73 6.33 -10.69
CA THR A 443 7.06 5.30 -11.50
C THR A 443 7.44 5.36 -12.98
N ALA A 444 7.71 6.55 -13.52
CA ALA A 444 8.16 6.75 -14.90
C ALA A 444 9.53 6.12 -15.13
N TYR A 445 10.51 6.41 -14.28
CA TYR A 445 11.82 5.75 -14.34
C TYR A 445 11.70 4.23 -14.25
N GLY A 446 10.80 3.70 -13.42
CA GLY A 446 10.56 2.26 -13.33
C GLY A 446 9.97 1.66 -14.61
N ARG A 447 9.04 2.38 -15.25
CA ARG A 447 8.53 1.98 -16.56
C ARG A 447 9.60 2.04 -17.63
N LEU A 448 10.48 3.04 -17.61
CA LEU A 448 11.61 3.16 -18.55
C LEU A 448 12.62 2.00 -18.37
N THR A 449 13.01 1.67 -17.13
CA THR A 449 13.87 0.52 -16.84
C THR A 449 13.26 -0.79 -17.37
N LEU A 450 11.97 -1.00 -17.12
CA LEU A 450 11.27 -2.19 -17.63
C LEU A 450 11.18 -2.16 -19.16
N HIS A 451 10.85 -1.02 -19.77
CA HIS A 451 10.70 -0.89 -21.22
C HIS A 451 12.02 -1.16 -21.96
N ALA A 452 13.16 -0.68 -21.45
CA ALA A 452 14.47 -1.00 -22.01
C ALA A 452 14.72 -2.51 -22.03
N ALA A 453 14.44 -3.20 -20.91
CA ALA A 453 14.58 -4.65 -20.82
C ALA A 453 13.61 -5.40 -21.76
N MET A 454 12.38 -4.92 -21.89
CA MET A 454 11.39 -5.48 -22.82
C MET A 454 11.84 -5.33 -24.27
N THR A 455 12.36 -4.16 -24.64
CA THR A 455 12.81 -3.86 -26.01
C THR A 455 14.00 -4.73 -26.39
N ALA A 456 14.96 -4.89 -25.48
CA ALA A 456 16.10 -5.80 -25.70
C ALA A 456 15.68 -7.27 -25.88
N ASN A 457 14.50 -7.66 -25.38
CA ASN A 457 14.00 -9.04 -25.38
C ASN A 457 12.67 -9.18 -26.15
N ALA A 458 12.38 -8.31 -27.12
CA ALA A 458 11.07 -8.22 -27.75
C ALA A 458 10.58 -9.57 -28.34
N ASP A 459 11.48 -10.31 -28.98
CA ASP A 459 11.17 -11.58 -29.63
C ASP A 459 10.84 -12.71 -28.64
N SER A 460 11.45 -12.69 -27.45
CA SER A 460 11.26 -13.72 -26.43
C SER A 460 10.22 -13.33 -25.38
N LEU A 461 9.72 -12.09 -25.39
CA LEU A 461 8.83 -11.52 -24.39
C LEU A 461 7.50 -12.29 -24.24
N ILE A 462 7.19 -12.70 -23.01
CA ILE A 462 5.94 -13.39 -22.65
C ILE A 462 5.05 -12.48 -21.81
N TYR A 463 5.55 -11.96 -20.69
CA TYR A 463 4.76 -11.27 -19.68
C TYR A 463 5.62 -10.29 -18.87
N VAL A 464 5.02 -9.18 -18.44
CA VAL A 464 5.62 -8.25 -17.47
C VAL A 464 4.65 -7.87 -16.37
N ASP A 465 5.17 -7.56 -15.18
CA ASP A 465 4.41 -6.99 -14.07
C ASP A 465 5.30 -6.14 -13.18
N THR A 466 5.23 -4.82 -13.38
CA THR A 466 5.94 -3.77 -12.65
C THR A 466 7.47 -3.84 -12.76
N ASP A 467 8.07 -4.82 -12.10
CA ASP A 467 9.50 -5.06 -11.94
C ASP A 467 9.92 -6.46 -12.41
N SER A 468 8.98 -7.26 -12.92
CA SER A 468 9.25 -8.61 -13.43
C SER A 468 9.18 -8.70 -14.96
N LEU A 469 10.09 -9.51 -15.53
CA LEU A 469 10.23 -9.81 -16.94
C LEU A 469 10.20 -11.33 -17.14
N LYS A 470 9.26 -11.83 -17.95
CA LYS A 470 9.17 -13.26 -18.29
C LYS A 470 9.39 -13.45 -19.78
N LEU A 471 10.31 -14.36 -20.09
CA LEU A 471 10.84 -14.58 -21.43
C LEU A 471 10.79 -16.07 -21.78
N SER A 472 10.73 -16.36 -23.07
CA SER A 472 10.78 -17.72 -23.62
C SER A 472 12.19 -18.24 -23.87
N GLN A 473 13.20 -17.40 -23.58
CA GLN A 473 14.62 -17.70 -23.68
C GLN A 473 15.37 -16.89 -22.59
N PRO A 474 16.63 -17.22 -22.27
CA PRO A 474 17.46 -16.41 -21.38
C PRO A 474 17.50 -14.93 -21.81
N ALA A 475 17.51 -14.02 -20.84
CA ALA A 475 17.49 -12.59 -21.11
C ALA A 475 18.79 -12.07 -21.72
N VAL A 476 18.66 -11.08 -22.59
CA VAL A 476 19.76 -10.28 -23.15
C VAL A 476 19.60 -8.80 -22.78
N GLY A 477 20.69 -8.05 -22.78
CA GLY A 477 20.65 -6.59 -22.56
C GLY A 477 20.26 -6.15 -21.14
N ILE A 478 20.33 -7.05 -20.14
CA ILE A 478 20.08 -6.75 -18.72
C ILE A 478 21.24 -7.24 -17.85
N SER A 479 21.52 -6.55 -16.73
CA SER A 479 22.45 -7.04 -15.71
C SER A 479 21.75 -8.04 -14.79
N VAL A 480 22.27 -9.27 -14.73
CA VAL A 480 21.74 -10.33 -13.86
C VAL A 480 22.61 -10.47 -12.62
N GLY A 481 22.02 -10.30 -11.44
CA GLY A 481 22.75 -10.37 -10.19
C GLY A 481 21.89 -10.08 -8.95
N ALA A 482 22.55 -9.96 -7.80
CA ALA A 482 21.91 -9.83 -6.48
C ALA A 482 21.92 -8.39 -5.94
N ASP A 483 22.59 -7.47 -6.64
CA ASP A 483 22.73 -6.09 -6.18
C ASP A 483 21.48 -5.26 -6.45
N LEU A 484 21.37 -4.13 -5.74
CA LEU A 484 20.23 -3.22 -5.85
C LEU A 484 20.12 -2.66 -7.28
N GLY A 485 18.97 -2.92 -7.91
CA GLY A 485 18.66 -2.51 -9.27
C GLY A 485 19.03 -3.54 -10.35
N GLU A 486 19.73 -4.62 -10.00
CA GLU A 486 19.98 -5.73 -10.92
C GLU A 486 18.77 -6.67 -11.03
N TRP A 487 18.74 -7.45 -12.10
CA TRP A 487 17.72 -8.47 -12.33
C TRP A 487 18.12 -9.79 -11.67
N SER A 488 17.33 -10.26 -10.73
CA SER A 488 17.50 -11.60 -10.15
C SER A 488 16.74 -12.63 -10.99
N LEU A 489 17.39 -13.77 -11.28
CA LEU A 489 16.75 -14.92 -11.92
C LEU A 489 15.91 -15.68 -10.89
N ASP A 490 14.59 -15.70 -11.09
CA ASP A 490 13.62 -16.32 -10.19
C ASP A 490 13.23 -17.73 -10.62
N LEU A 491 13.09 -17.95 -11.94
CA LEU A 491 12.70 -19.23 -12.55
C LEU A 491 13.51 -19.46 -13.81
N GLU A 492 13.97 -20.69 -14.01
CA GLU A 492 14.81 -21.07 -15.14
C GLU A 492 14.20 -22.27 -15.87
N ASN A 493 13.91 -22.09 -17.16
CA ASN A 493 13.51 -23.18 -18.06
C ASN A 493 12.27 -23.98 -17.60
N GLU A 494 11.26 -23.31 -17.02
CA GLU A 494 10.04 -23.97 -16.52
C GLU A 494 8.84 -23.78 -17.45
N ALA A 495 8.10 -24.85 -17.75
CA ALA A 495 6.86 -24.74 -18.53
C ALA A 495 5.72 -24.12 -17.71
N ILE A 496 5.24 -22.96 -18.13
CA ILE A 496 4.19 -22.21 -17.44
C ILE A 496 3.03 -21.94 -18.40
N ILE A 497 1.81 -22.21 -17.96
CA ILE A 497 0.60 -21.83 -18.69
C ILE A 497 0.19 -20.39 -18.40
N TYR A 498 0.06 -19.58 -19.45
CA TYR A 498 -0.35 -18.18 -19.37
C TYR A 498 -1.75 -17.98 -19.92
N HIS A 499 -2.58 -17.26 -19.16
CA HIS A 499 -3.94 -16.93 -19.57
C HIS A 499 -4.13 -15.43 -19.78
N ARG A 500 -3.77 -14.64 -18.77
CA ARG A 500 -3.86 -13.17 -18.78
C ARG A 500 -2.98 -12.57 -17.68
N PRO A 501 -2.82 -11.23 -17.61
CA PRO A 501 -2.09 -10.61 -16.53
C PRO A 501 -2.57 -11.05 -15.14
N LYS A 502 -1.61 -11.52 -14.32
CA LYS A 502 -1.83 -11.98 -12.94
C LYS A 502 -2.66 -13.28 -12.82
N LEU A 503 -2.80 -14.03 -13.93
CA LEU A 503 -3.38 -15.37 -14.02
C LEU A 503 -2.51 -16.28 -14.91
N TYR A 504 -1.57 -17.00 -14.31
CA TYR A 504 -0.63 -17.91 -15.00
C TYR A 504 -0.01 -18.92 -14.02
N GLY A 505 0.40 -20.10 -14.49
CA GLY A 505 1.03 -21.14 -13.66
C GLY A 505 0.18 -21.47 -12.44
N THR A 506 0.72 -21.26 -11.23
CA THR A 506 -0.01 -21.36 -9.94
C THR A 506 -0.63 -20.01 -9.48
N LYS A 507 -0.32 -18.90 -10.14
CA LYS A 507 -0.72 -17.53 -9.76
C LYS A 507 -2.20 -17.26 -10.09
N ARG A 508 -3.02 -17.08 -9.04
CA ARG A 508 -4.39 -16.56 -9.13
C ARG A 508 -4.54 -15.31 -8.27
N LYS A 509 -4.40 -14.10 -8.86
CA LYS A 509 -4.53 -12.87 -8.04
C LYS A 509 -5.92 -12.74 -7.44
N GLY A 510 -5.95 -12.58 -6.11
CA GLY A 510 -7.18 -12.39 -5.35
C GLY A 510 -7.84 -13.68 -4.90
N VAL A 511 -7.25 -14.85 -5.18
CA VAL A 511 -7.63 -16.14 -4.59
C VAL A 511 -6.67 -16.43 -3.43
N PRO A 512 -7.17 -16.61 -2.20
CA PRO A 512 -6.33 -16.97 -1.06
C PRO A 512 -5.85 -18.42 -1.16
N LYS A 513 -4.69 -18.72 -0.56
CA LYS A 513 -4.05 -20.06 -0.62
C LYS A 513 -4.92 -21.20 -0.09
N ARG A 514 -5.84 -20.90 0.84
CA ARG A 514 -6.77 -21.87 1.44
C ARG A 514 -8.01 -22.15 0.59
N ALA A 515 -8.13 -21.54 -0.58
CA ALA A 515 -9.28 -21.75 -1.45
C ALA A 515 -9.20 -23.08 -2.19
N VAL A 516 -10.37 -23.68 -2.40
CA VAL A 516 -10.57 -24.94 -3.11
C VAL A 516 -11.31 -24.65 -4.41
N ALA A 517 -10.85 -25.21 -5.53
CA ALA A 517 -11.50 -25.06 -6.82
C ALA A 517 -12.84 -25.82 -6.82
N VAL A 518 -13.89 -25.17 -7.34
CA VAL A 518 -15.26 -25.73 -7.40
C VAL A 518 -15.64 -26.12 -8.82
N CYS A 519 -15.16 -25.33 -9.79
CA CYS A 519 -15.33 -25.59 -11.20
C CYS A 519 -14.06 -25.10 -11.90
N GLU A 520 -13.33 -26.06 -12.47
CA GLU A 520 -12.28 -25.83 -13.45
C GLU A 520 -12.89 -26.20 -14.80
N ILE A 521 -13.33 -25.23 -15.60
CA ILE A 521 -13.84 -25.56 -16.93
C ILE A 521 -12.68 -26.21 -17.72
N SER A 522 -12.95 -27.40 -18.23
CA SER A 522 -11.98 -28.30 -18.84
C SER A 522 -11.43 -27.74 -20.16
N ARG A 523 -10.12 -27.44 -20.17
CA ARG A 523 -9.04 -27.48 -21.19
C ARG A 523 -9.31 -27.59 -22.71
N LYS A 524 -10.53 -27.60 -23.25
CA LYS A 524 -10.79 -27.78 -24.69
C LYS A 524 -12.08 -27.06 -25.12
N GLN A 525 -11.98 -25.79 -25.51
CA GLN A 525 -12.48 -25.22 -26.78
C GLN A 525 -12.65 -23.69 -26.72
N GLU A 526 -11.95 -23.04 -27.65
CA GLU A 526 -12.16 -21.71 -28.25
C GLU A 526 -12.72 -20.54 -27.43
N TYR A 527 -11.81 -19.57 -27.25
CA TYR A 527 -11.88 -18.20 -26.75
C TYR A 527 -13.01 -17.29 -27.30
N GLN A 528 -14.28 -17.69 -27.21
CA GLN A 528 -15.41 -16.81 -27.59
C GLN A 528 -16.51 -16.66 -26.54
N ASN A 529 -16.52 -17.44 -25.45
CA ASN A 529 -17.45 -17.22 -24.34
C ASN A 529 -16.70 -17.13 -23.00
N LYS A 530 -17.17 -16.27 -22.09
CA LYS A 530 -16.53 -15.92 -20.82
C LYS A 530 -16.25 -17.16 -19.95
N GLU A 531 -15.11 -17.81 -20.14
CA GLU A 531 -14.65 -18.88 -19.26
C GLU A 531 -14.36 -18.29 -17.87
N ILE A 532 -14.91 -18.93 -16.84
CA ILE A 532 -14.80 -18.52 -15.44
C ILE A 532 -14.18 -19.66 -14.63
N GLU A 533 -13.11 -19.38 -13.89
CA GLU A 533 -12.53 -20.26 -12.87
C GLU A 533 -13.11 -19.86 -11.50
N SER A 534 -13.72 -20.82 -10.78
CA SER A 534 -14.42 -20.53 -9.51
C SER A 534 -13.79 -21.24 -8.32
N TRP A 535 -13.54 -20.47 -7.26
CA TRP A 535 -12.86 -20.92 -6.04
C TRP A 535 -13.70 -20.64 -4.80
N ASN A 536 -13.84 -21.61 -3.90
CA ASN A 536 -14.49 -21.43 -2.59
C ASN A 536 -13.47 -21.38 -1.47
N TYR A 537 -13.71 -20.54 -0.47
CA TYR A 537 -12.94 -20.53 0.76
C TYR A 537 -13.76 -19.96 1.91
N ASP A 538 -13.42 -20.37 3.13
CA ASP A 538 -14.01 -19.76 4.31
C ASP A 538 -13.28 -18.47 4.66
N LYS A 539 -14.00 -17.48 5.14
CA LYS A 539 -13.44 -16.26 5.73
C LYS A 539 -14.35 -15.73 6.84
N PRO A 540 -13.81 -15.06 7.86
CA PRO A 540 -14.64 -14.26 8.74
C PRO A 540 -15.25 -13.09 7.94
N LEU A 541 -16.52 -12.80 8.20
CA LEU A 541 -17.17 -11.59 7.74
C LEU A 541 -16.46 -10.38 8.33
N ARG A 542 -15.97 -9.49 7.46
CA ARG A 542 -15.33 -8.25 7.90
C ARG A 542 -16.37 -7.31 8.49
N TYR A 543 -15.96 -6.50 9.46
CA TYR A 543 -16.84 -5.57 10.18
C TYR A 543 -17.84 -4.81 9.28
N LYS A 544 -17.35 -4.03 8.29
CA LYS A 544 -18.27 -3.28 7.41
C LYS A 544 -19.05 -4.16 6.45
N GLU A 545 -18.49 -5.29 6.03
CA GLU A 545 -19.18 -6.26 5.17
C GLU A 545 -20.38 -6.87 5.89
N ALA A 546 -20.21 -7.23 7.17
CA ALA A 546 -21.24 -7.83 7.99
C ALA A 546 -22.38 -6.84 8.27
N ILE A 547 -22.05 -5.64 8.76
CA ILE A 547 -23.04 -4.60 9.08
C ILE A 547 -23.88 -4.22 7.85
N LYS A 548 -23.26 -4.02 6.69
CA LYS A 548 -23.98 -3.70 5.44
C LYS A 548 -24.94 -4.79 4.98
N ARG A 549 -24.75 -6.03 5.43
CA ARG A 549 -25.56 -7.20 5.09
C ARG A 549 -26.50 -7.60 6.23
N ALA A 550 -26.58 -6.81 7.29
CA ALA A 550 -27.29 -7.15 8.52
C ALA A 550 -26.83 -8.48 9.17
N LEU A 551 -25.54 -8.79 9.09
CA LEU A 551 -24.91 -10.01 9.64
C LEU A 551 -23.95 -9.67 10.78
N THR A 552 -23.68 -10.65 11.65
CA THR A 552 -22.70 -10.48 12.74
C THR A 552 -21.25 -10.50 12.21
N PRO A 553 -20.41 -9.51 12.55
CA PRO A 553 -18.97 -9.54 12.27
C PRO A 553 -18.28 -10.79 12.83
N ASN A 554 -17.14 -11.16 12.26
CA ASN A 554 -16.28 -12.25 12.72
C ASN A 554 -16.87 -13.67 12.60
N VAL A 555 -18.13 -13.82 12.17
CA VAL A 555 -18.71 -15.10 11.75
C VAL A 555 -18.03 -15.61 10.48
N TRP A 556 -17.61 -16.87 10.50
CA TRP A 556 -16.99 -17.54 9.36
C TRP A 556 -18.05 -18.00 8.37
N VAL A 557 -17.88 -17.58 7.12
CA VAL A 557 -18.77 -17.93 6.00
C VAL A 557 -17.97 -18.48 4.84
N ASN A 558 -18.59 -19.40 4.10
CA ASN A 558 -18.08 -19.84 2.81
C ASN A 558 -18.33 -18.77 1.74
N THR A 559 -17.31 -18.45 0.94
CA THR A 559 -17.41 -17.44 -0.12
C THR A 559 -16.76 -17.93 -1.40
N SER A 560 -17.30 -17.48 -2.54
CA SER A 560 -16.78 -17.82 -3.86
C SER A 560 -16.04 -16.65 -4.50
N LYS A 561 -14.96 -16.96 -5.23
CA LYS A 561 -14.20 -16.03 -6.07
C LYS A 561 -14.18 -16.53 -7.50
N HIS A 562 -14.68 -15.69 -8.40
CA HIS A 562 -14.68 -15.95 -9.84
C HIS A 562 -13.54 -15.19 -10.52
N LEU A 563 -12.79 -15.89 -11.36
CA LEU A 563 -11.75 -15.33 -12.22
C LEU A 563 -12.18 -15.47 -13.68
N LEU A 564 -12.20 -14.36 -14.39
CA LEU A 564 -12.40 -14.34 -15.83
C LEU A 564 -11.08 -14.65 -16.54
N TYR A 565 -11.10 -15.37 -17.66
CA TYR A 565 -9.91 -15.58 -18.50
C TYR A 565 -9.66 -14.45 -19.52
N GLN A 566 -10.66 -13.60 -19.78
CA GLN A 566 -10.58 -12.51 -20.74
C GLN A 566 -9.45 -11.51 -20.40
N ASP A 567 -8.67 -11.16 -21.42
CA ASP A 567 -7.68 -10.08 -21.39
C ASP A 567 -7.98 -9.06 -22.48
N ASP A 568 -8.24 -7.82 -22.08
CA ASP A 568 -8.65 -6.68 -22.90
C ASP A 568 -7.61 -5.55 -22.91
N LYS A 569 -6.40 -5.83 -22.41
CA LYS A 569 -5.29 -4.86 -22.46
C LYS A 569 -4.63 -4.78 -23.83
N ARG A 570 -4.72 -5.84 -24.62
CA ARG A 570 -4.10 -6.02 -25.95
C ARG A 570 -5.08 -6.76 -26.86
N LEU A 571 -4.90 -6.63 -28.17
CA LEU A 571 -5.67 -7.38 -29.16
C LEU A 571 -5.04 -8.75 -29.39
N TRP A 572 -5.85 -9.81 -29.31
CA TRP A 572 -5.35 -11.19 -29.39
C TRP A 572 -5.62 -11.82 -30.77
N LEU A 573 -4.57 -12.41 -31.35
CA LEU A 573 -4.65 -13.31 -32.50
C LEU A 573 -4.08 -14.67 -32.08
N LYS A 574 -4.96 -15.65 -31.86
CA LYS A 574 -4.59 -16.95 -31.27
C LYS A 574 -3.76 -16.76 -29.99
N ASN A 575 -2.48 -17.12 -29.97
CA ASN A 575 -1.63 -17.08 -28.77
C ASN A 575 -0.67 -15.89 -28.70
N GLN A 576 -0.75 -14.96 -29.66
CA GLN A 576 0.05 -13.74 -29.68
C GLN A 576 -0.86 -12.52 -29.59
N SER A 577 -0.35 -11.44 -29.00
CA SER A 577 -1.07 -10.19 -28.89
C SER A 577 -0.35 -9.04 -29.58
N ARG A 578 -1.11 -8.06 -30.05
CA ARG A 578 -0.63 -6.76 -30.54
C ARG A 578 -1.22 -5.63 -29.68
N PRO A 579 -0.59 -4.45 -29.60
CA PRO A 579 -1.17 -3.34 -28.86
C PRO A 579 -2.53 -2.95 -29.45
N ILE A 580 -3.39 -2.35 -28.62
CA ILE A 580 -4.61 -1.72 -29.12
C ILE A 580 -4.23 -0.44 -29.88
N SER A 581 -4.95 -0.13 -30.96
CA SER A 581 -4.87 1.18 -31.61
C SER A 581 -5.95 2.09 -31.02
N TYR A 582 -5.60 3.35 -30.75
CA TYR A 582 -6.50 4.33 -30.13
C TYR A 582 -6.32 5.69 -30.81
N TYR A 583 -7.42 6.23 -31.33
CA TYR A 583 -7.49 7.53 -32.00
C TYR A 583 -8.58 8.36 -31.33
N GLU A 584 -8.17 9.34 -30.51
CA GLU A 584 -9.10 10.10 -29.65
C GLU A 584 -10.20 10.85 -30.43
N ASN A 585 -9.96 11.19 -31.69
CA ASN A 585 -10.91 11.92 -32.54
C ASN A 585 -11.93 11.02 -33.28
N GLU A 586 -11.71 9.71 -33.38
CA GLU A 586 -12.64 8.79 -34.08
C GLU A 586 -13.77 8.30 -33.17
N ASP A 587 -13.52 8.16 -31.86
CA ASP A 587 -14.55 7.71 -30.91
C ASP A 587 -15.68 8.74 -30.72
N ILE A 588 -15.40 10.05 -30.93
CA ILE A 588 -16.41 11.12 -30.87
C ILE A 588 -17.45 10.98 -31.99
N LEU A 589 -17.07 10.41 -33.14
CA LEU A 589 -17.94 10.23 -34.31
C LEU A 589 -18.79 8.96 -34.23
N SER A 590 -18.47 8.02 -33.33
CA SER A 590 -19.21 6.76 -33.14
C SER A 590 -20.34 6.84 -32.09
N SER A 591 -20.43 7.97 -31.38
CA SER A 591 -21.45 8.27 -30.36
C SER A 591 -22.47 9.35 -30.77
N GLY A 592 -22.57 9.64 -32.08
CA GLY A 592 -23.50 10.62 -32.66
C GLY A 592 -24.84 10.02 -33.07
#